data_AF-A0A9E8TLQ0-F1
#
_entry.id   AF-A0A9E8TLQ0-F1
#
_cell.length_a   1.000
_cell.length_b   1.000
_cell.length_c   1.000
_cell.angle_alpha   90.00
_cell.angle_beta   90.00
_cell.angle_gamma   90.00
#
_symmetry.space_group_name_H-M   'P 1'
#
loop_
_entity.id
_entity.type
_entity.pdbx_description
1 polymer ?
#
loop_
_entity_poly.entity_id
_entity_poly.type
_entity_poly.pdbx_seq_one_letter_code
_entity_poly.pdbx_strand_id
1 'polypeptide(L)'
;MLSLTRVRESFWFLPAVFGLVAVVLAEVLVTVDRSLPTTVTEGLPLLGALSASGGRSLLSGIGTSMLTVAGTSFSITISVLATTSSTYGPRLVRNFMADRANQFVLATFTSTFLYCIVVMRTVHTEVDDTSAFVPVIAVHVAVLLSVFDVGVLVFFIHHIAGSVQITSLQARVLDDLRAVTDVVYPTSPADDVSQEARVRSSADGPLPADAAVVRADADGYVQTVAFEALRRVAVRDGLVVEVVAMPGRYVIVGDPLAVTSASPGSDTVRELRRATTLGPARTPHQDVGFALQQLVEIAVRGLASGSNDPYTAVSALDMSAGVLVPLWRRGEPVTALLDDRGAPAVLVTWPSVEALVDSLFHTVRTYAPDQPAVLAAALRLVERLDEVAPSARAGRLVDHGTALRDALAG
;
A
#
# COMPACT_ATOMS: atom_id res chain seq x y z
N MET A 1 -1.77 6.87 18.63
CA MET A 1 -0.39 6.43 18.28
C MET A 1 -0.27 6.13 16.78
N LEU A 2 -0.85 6.99 15.93
CA LEU A 2 -1.09 6.77 14.49
C LEU A 2 -0.14 7.58 13.56
N SER A 3 0.94 8.15 14.10
CA SER A 3 1.77 9.13 13.36
C SER A 3 2.98 8.53 12.64
N LEU A 4 3.60 7.46 13.14
CA LEU A 4 4.85 6.94 12.55
C LEU A 4 4.67 6.25 11.20
N THR A 5 3.56 5.53 11.00
CA THR A 5 3.23 4.88 9.72
C THR A 5 2.89 5.91 8.65
N ARG A 6 2.06 6.91 8.98
CA ARG A 6 1.72 8.01 8.06
C ARG A 6 2.89 8.91 7.69
N VAL A 7 3.85 9.13 8.59
CA VAL A 7 5.06 9.91 8.28
C VAL A 7 6.02 9.13 7.38
N ARG A 8 6.14 7.81 7.58
CA ARG A 8 6.93 6.93 6.69
C ARG A 8 6.35 6.79 5.29
N GLU A 9 5.04 6.98 5.14
CA GLU A 9 4.35 7.03 3.85
C GLU A 9 4.45 8.41 3.16
N SER A 10 5.08 9.40 3.80
CA SER A 10 5.16 10.77 3.30
C SER A 10 6.32 10.98 2.34
N PHE A 11 6.02 11.49 1.14
CA PHE A 11 6.95 11.67 0.03
C PHE A 11 8.18 12.55 0.34
N TRP A 12 8.07 13.47 1.31
CA TRP A 12 9.10 14.45 1.66
C TRP A 12 10.01 14.01 2.82
N PHE A 13 9.65 12.93 3.54
CA PHE A 13 10.39 12.52 4.73
C PHE A 13 11.79 12.02 4.37
N LEU A 14 11.91 11.10 3.41
CA LEU A 14 13.20 10.53 3.02
C LEU A 14 14.16 11.57 2.39
N PRO A 15 13.71 12.45 1.47
CA PRO A 15 14.54 13.54 0.97
C PRO A 15 15.01 14.51 2.06
N ALA A 16 14.15 14.84 3.04
CA ALA A 16 14.55 15.71 4.14
C ALA A 16 15.65 15.09 5.02
N VAL A 17 15.53 13.78 5.31
CA VAL A 17 16.55 13.05 6.09
C VAL A 17 17.87 12.97 5.32
N PHE A 18 17.85 12.55 4.05
CA PHE A 18 19.08 12.46 3.25
C PHE A 18 19.72 13.84 3.05
N GLY A 19 18.92 14.88 2.84
CA GLY A 19 19.41 16.25 2.71
C GLY A 19 20.12 16.72 3.97
N LEU A 20 19.55 16.44 5.15
CA LEU A 20 20.20 16.75 6.42
C LEU A 20 21.51 15.97 6.58
N VAL A 21 21.52 14.68 6.25
CA VAL A 21 22.75 13.85 6.29
C VAL A 21 23.81 14.40 5.34
N ALA A 22 23.44 14.83 4.14
CA ALA A 22 24.34 15.43 3.17
C ALA A 22 24.94 16.75 3.66
N VAL A 23 24.14 17.61 4.29
CA VAL A 23 24.64 18.86 4.90
C VAL A 23 25.64 18.56 6.02
N VAL A 24 25.31 17.64 6.93
CA VAL A 24 26.21 17.23 8.02
C VAL A 24 27.48 16.61 7.47
N LEU A 25 27.38 15.73 6.48
CA LEU A 25 28.52 15.10 5.82
C LEU A 25 29.44 16.14 5.17
N ALA A 26 28.87 17.14 4.48
CA ALA A 26 29.63 18.24 3.88
C ALA A 26 30.41 19.04 4.93
N GLU A 27 29.76 19.47 6.02
CA GLU A 27 30.41 20.23 7.09
C GLU A 27 31.51 19.42 7.80
N VAL A 28 31.28 18.12 8.04
CA VAL A 28 32.28 17.22 8.62
C VAL A 28 33.48 17.08 7.69
N LEU A 29 33.28 16.80 6.41
CA LEU A 29 34.36 16.61 5.45
C LEU A 29 35.16 17.90 5.25
N VAL A 30 34.50 19.06 5.19
CA VAL A 30 35.18 20.36 5.12
C VAL A 30 36.02 20.61 6.39
N THR A 31 35.50 20.26 7.57
CA THR A 31 36.24 20.39 8.83
C THR A 31 37.47 19.48 8.85
N VAL A 32 37.32 18.25 8.36
CA VAL A 32 38.44 17.31 8.21
C VAL A 32 39.48 17.85 7.22
N ASP A 33 39.06 18.34 6.05
CA ASP A 33 39.93 18.97 5.06
C ASP A 33 40.71 20.15 5.64
N ARG A 34 40.10 20.97 6.50
CA ARG A 34 40.80 22.08 7.19
C ARG A 34 41.83 21.62 8.21
N SER A 35 41.66 20.43 8.77
CA SER A 35 42.54 19.90 9.83
C SER A 35 43.74 19.09 9.28
N LEU A 36 43.71 18.73 8.01
CA LEU A 36 44.74 17.90 7.39
C LEU A 36 45.92 18.73 6.84
N PRO A 37 47.17 18.29 7.06
CA PRO A 37 48.33 18.90 6.42
C PRO A 37 48.29 18.75 4.89
N THR A 38 48.70 19.80 4.17
CA THR A 38 48.73 19.85 2.70
C THR A 38 49.53 18.72 2.04
N THR A 39 50.50 18.15 2.74
CA THR A 39 51.31 17.01 2.28
C THR A 39 50.52 15.70 2.10
N VAL A 40 49.40 15.53 2.81
CA VAL A 40 48.53 14.34 2.67
C VAL A 40 47.63 14.46 1.44
N THR A 41 47.21 15.68 1.10
CA THR A 41 46.33 15.95 -0.05
C THR A 41 47.05 15.88 -1.39
N GLU A 42 48.35 16.21 -1.44
CA GLU A 42 49.19 16.11 -2.66
C GLU A 42 49.48 14.66 -3.09
N GLY A 43 49.37 13.69 -2.17
CA GLY A 43 49.61 12.27 -2.44
C GLY A 43 48.46 11.54 -3.15
N LEU A 44 47.31 12.19 -3.36
CA LEU A 44 46.17 11.60 -4.06
C LEU A 44 46.27 11.87 -5.58
N PRO A 45 46.57 10.84 -6.39
CA PRO A 45 46.95 10.99 -7.81
C PRO A 45 45.86 11.55 -8.72
N LEU A 46 44.59 11.59 -8.27
CA LEU A 46 43.46 12.08 -9.06
C LEU A 46 43.14 13.57 -8.87
N LEU A 47 43.52 14.22 -7.76
CA LEU A 47 43.16 15.64 -7.48
C LEU A 47 44.26 16.50 -6.81
N GLY A 48 45.51 16.04 -6.71
CA GLY A 48 46.62 16.85 -6.17
C GLY A 48 46.90 18.17 -6.91
N ALA A 49 46.28 18.40 -8.07
CA ALA A 49 46.41 19.62 -8.88
C ALA A 49 45.10 20.42 -9.04
N LEU A 50 44.07 20.16 -8.21
CA LEU A 50 42.77 20.79 -8.37
C LEU A 50 42.78 22.26 -7.88
N SER A 51 42.63 23.20 -8.81
CA SER A 51 42.51 24.62 -8.48
C SER A 51 41.16 24.95 -7.83
N ALA A 52 41.06 26.07 -7.10
CA ALA A 52 39.81 26.53 -6.50
C ALA A 52 38.71 26.79 -7.55
N SER A 53 39.09 27.25 -8.75
CA SER A 53 38.18 27.41 -9.87
C SER A 53 37.73 26.07 -10.46
N GLY A 54 38.63 25.07 -10.52
CA GLY A 54 38.32 23.71 -10.94
C GLY A 54 37.34 23.01 -9.98
N GLY A 55 37.60 23.08 -8.68
CA GLY A 55 36.72 22.52 -7.64
C GLY A 55 35.32 23.13 -7.66
N ARG A 56 35.22 24.47 -7.75
CA ARG A 56 33.91 25.14 -7.90
C ARG A 56 33.19 24.74 -9.17
N SER A 57 33.90 24.65 -10.30
CA SER A 57 33.32 24.24 -11.58
C SER A 57 32.78 22.82 -11.53
N LEU A 58 33.52 21.89 -10.93
CA LEU A 58 33.07 20.50 -10.74
C LEU A 58 31.84 20.41 -9.84
N LEU A 59 31.90 21.04 -8.65
CA LEU A 59 30.77 21.07 -7.72
C LEU A 59 29.52 21.72 -8.34
N SER A 60 29.71 22.77 -9.15
CA SER A 60 28.61 23.45 -9.86
C SER A 60 28.01 22.59 -10.96
N GLY A 61 28.86 21.93 -11.76
CA GLY A 61 28.43 20.99 -12.79
C GLY A 61 27.67 19.79 -12.20
N ILE A 62 28.20 19.19 -11.13
CA ILE A 62 27.55 18.08 -10.42
C ILE A 62 26.23 18.56 -9.80
N GLY A 63 26.24 19.66 -9.04
CA GLY A 63 25.03 20.18 -8.41
C GLY A 63 23.92 20.49 -9.42
N THR A 64 24.23 21.24 -10.47
CA THR A 64 23.24 21.65 -11.49
C THR A 64 22.69 20.45 -12.27
N SER A 65 23.54 19.48 -12.60
CA SER A 65 23.11 18.25 -13.27
C SER A 65 22.20 17.42 -12.36
N MET A 66 22.53 17.26 -11.07
CA MET A 66 21.69 16.53 -10.12
C MET A 66 20.35 17.20 -9.87
N LEU A 67 20.29 18.54 -9.81
CA LEU A 67 19.02 19.27 -9.73
C LEU A 67 18.15 19.02 -10.97
N THR A 68 18.76 19.01 -12.15
CA THR A 68 18.08 18.74 -13.42
C THR A 68 17.54 17.31 -13.46
N VAL A 69 18.36 16.32 -13.08
CA VAL A 69 17.97 14.91 -13.03
C VAL A 69 16.85 14.68 -12.00
N ALA A 70 16.92 15.32 -10.82
CA ALA A 70 15.84 15.29 -9.84
C ALA A 70 14.52 15.82 -10.43
N GLY A 71 14.57 16.96 -11.13
CA GLY A 71 13.41 17.57 -11.79
C GLY A 71 12.81 16.71 -12.91
N THR A 72 13.66 16.07 -13.72
CA THR A 72 13.20 15.16 -14.79
C THR A 72 12.62 13.88 -14.22
N SER A 73 13.26 13.27 -13.20
CA SER A 73 12.72 12.12 -12.48
C SER A 73 11.35 12.42 -11.86
N PHE A 74 11.19 13.61 -11.26
CA PHE A 74 9.90 14.04 -10.70
C PHE A 74 8.84 14.21 -11.79
N SER A 75 9.20 14.84 -12.92
CA SER A 75 8.30 15.02 -14.07
C SER A 75 7.85 13.68 -14.66
N ILE A 76 8.77 12.72 -14.81
CA ILE A 76 8.45 11.37 -15.27
C ILE A 76 7.51 10.66 -14.28
N THR A 77 7.79 10.77 -12.97
CA THR A 77 6.96 10.17 -11.92
C THR A 77 5.54 10.72 -11.96
N ILE A 78 5.36 12.03 -12.10
CA ILE A 78 4.03 12.66 -12.24
C ILE A 78 3.37 12.26 -13.55
N SER A 79 4.10 12.22 -14.66
CA SER A 79 3.54 11.83 -15.96
C SER A 79 3.04 10.39 -15.93
N VAL A 80 3.81 9.47 -15.37
CA VAL A 80 3.39 8.08 -15.14
C VAL A 80 2.17 8.03 -14.24
N LEU A 81 2.18 8.78 -13.13
CA LEU A 81 1.04 8.86 -12.21
C LEU A 81 -0.24 9.33 -12.91
N ALA A 82 -0.15 10.38 -13.73
CA ALA A 82 -1.26 10.93 -14.48
C ALA A 82 -1.82 9.91 -15.48
N THR A 83 -0.94 9.25 -16.24
CA THR A 83 -1.30 8.18 -17.19
C THR A 83 -1.92 6.98 -16.48
N THR A 84 -1.33 6.52 -15.38
CA THR A 84 -1.87 5.42 -14.57
C THR A 84 -3.22 5.81 -13.96
N SER A 85 -3.39 7.05 -13.51
CA SER A 85 -4.68 7.56 -13.00
C SER A 85 -5.75 7.59 -14.08
N SER A 86 -5.41 7.99 -15.31
CA SER A 86 -6.37 8.04 -16.42
C SER A 86 -6.74 6.64 -16.91
N THR A 87 -5.78 5.71 -16.96
CA THR A 87 -6.00 4.38 -17.52
C THR A 87 -6.57 3.41 -16.49
N TYR A 88 -6.10 3.46 -15.25
CA TYR A 88 -6.43 2.49 -14.20
C TYR A 88 -7.18 3.08 -13.01
N GLY A 89 -7.43 4.39 -12.98
CA GLY A 89 -8.28 5.08 -12.01
C GLY A 89 -7.58 5.62 -10.76
N PRO A 90 -8.16 6.65 -10.12
CA PRO A 90 -7.52 7.44 -9.06
C PRO A 90 -7.25 6.67 -7.76
N ARG A 91 -7.81 5.46 -7.60
CA ARG A 91 -7.68 4.64 -6.39
C ARG A 91 -6.35 3.87 -6.33
N LEU A 92 -5.79 3.50 -7.49
CA LEU A 92 -4.51 2.77 -7.61
C LEU A 92 -3.29 3.72 -7.56
N VAL A 93 -3.53 5.01 -7.78
CA VAL A 93 -2.55 6.12 -7.78
C VAL A 93 -1.93 6.38 -6.40
N ARG A 94 -2.69 6.16 -5.31
CA ARG A 94 -2.20 6.41 -3.94
C ARG A 94 -1.00 5.55 -3.56
N ASN A 95 -0.91 4.32 -4.08
CA ASN A 95 0.21 3.41 -3.78
C ASN A 95 1.51 3.83 -4.48
N PHE A 96 1.43 4.60 -5.58
CA PHE A 96 2.61 5.06 -6.33
C PHE A 96 3.38 6.17 -5.59
N MET A 97 2.69 6.99 -4.80
CA MET A 97 3.29 8.04 -3.96
C MET A 97 4.03 7.47 -2.73
N ALA A 98 3.67 6.26 -2.29
CA ALA A 98 4.32 5.55 -1.21
C ALA A 98 5.52 4.70 -1.68
N ASP A 99 5.87 4.75 -2.97
CA ASP A 99 6.96 3.95 -3.52
C ASP A 99 8.31 4.42 -2.97
N ARG A 100 8.93 3.56 -2.16
CA ARG A 100 10.22 3.82 -1.51
C ARG A 100 11.35 4.00 -2.52
N ALA A 101 11.28 3.37 -3.69
CA ALA A 101 12.31 3.53 -4.71
C ALA A 101 12.31 4.95 -5.29
N ASN A 102 11.11 5.50 -5.58
CA ASN A 102 10.98 6.88 -6.06
C ASN A 102 11.45 7.88 -5.00
N GLN A 103 11.09 7.65 -3.73
CA GLN A 103 11.56 8.48 -2.61
C GLN A 103 13.08 8.41 -2.47
N PHE A 104 13.69 7.23 -2.60
CA PHE A 104 15.14 7.04 -2.52
C PHE A 104 15.89 7.75 -3.65
N VAL A 105 15.41 7.65 -4.88
CA VAL A 105 16.00 8.31 -6.05
C VAL A 105 15.99 9.83 -5.87
N LEU A 106 14.83 10.40 -5.54
CA LEU A 106 14.70 11.84 -5.32
C LEU A 106 15.55 12.31 -4.13
N ALA A 107 15.56 11.54 -3.04
CA ALA A 107 16.37 11.83 -1.87
C ALA A 107 17.86 11.86 -2.22
N THR A 108 18.35 10.91 -3.01
CA THR A 108 19.77 10.84 -3.37
C THR A 108 20.18 12.03 -4.25
N PHE A 109 19.50 12.29 -5.37
CA PHE A 109 19.84 13.40 -6.26
C PHE A 109 19.75 14.77 -5.58
N THR A 110 18.69 14.99 -4.79
CA THR A 110 18.53 16.25 -4.04
C THR A 110 19.63 16.41 -3.00
N SER A 111 20.09 15.32 -2.40
CA SER A 111 21.13 15.35 -1.37
C SER A 111 22.52 15.57 -1.95
N THR A 112 22.85 14.97 -3.09
CA THR A 112 24.10 15.28 -3.81
C THR A 112 24.13 16.74 -4.26
N PHE A 113 23.00 17.28 -4.72
CA PHE A 113 22.86 18.71 -5.02
C PHE A 113 23.12 19.59 -3.79
N LEU A 114 22.45 19.32 -2.67
CA LEU A 114 22.65 20.07 -1.42
C LEU A 114 24.08 19.97 -0.90
N TYR A 115 24.66 18.77 -0.93
CA TYR A 115 26.06 18.52 -0.60
C TYR A 115 26.99 19.42 -1.43
N CYS A 116 26.80 19.46 -2.75
CA CYS A 116 27.63 20.29 -3.63
C CYS A 116 27.51 21.78 -3.31
N ILE A 117 26.32 22.29 -3.00
CA ILE A 117 26.12 23.70 -2.60
C ILE A 117 26.85 24.01 -1.29
N VAL A 118 26.71 23.14 -0.28
CA VAL A 118 27.33 23.36 1.04
C VAL A 118 28.85 23.34 0.92
N VAL A 119 29.43 22.37 0.20
CA VAL A 119 30.87 22.33 -0.04
C VAL A 119 31.32 23.54 -0.85
N MET A 120 30.59 23.93 -1.90
CA MET A 120 30.94 25.06 -2.76
C MET A 120 31.01 26.39 -1.99
N ARG A 121 30.13 26.59 -1.00
CA ARG A 121 30.17 27.77 -0.11
C ARG A 121 31.53 27.92 0.59
N THR A 122 32.22 26.82 0.83
CA THR A 122 33.46 26.80 1.62
C THR A 122 34.74 26.91 0.78
N VAL A 123 34.64 26.75 -0.54
CA VAL A 123 35.75 26.99 -1.46
C VAL A 123 36.04 28.50 -1.49
N HIS A 124 37.29 28.92 -1.35
CA HIS A 124 37.70 30.33 -1.47
C HIS A 124 38.82 30.46 -2.51
N THR A 125 38.73 31.50 -3.33
CA THR A 125 39.81 31.92 -4.25
C THR A 125 40.63 33.00 -3.56
N GLU A 126 41.92 33.17 -3.91
CA GLU A 126 42.77 34.29 -3.45
C GLU A 126 42.17 35.62 -3.89
N VAL A 127 41.23 36.13 -3.10
CA VAL A 127 40.66 37.46 -3.17
C VAL A 127 40.39 37.82 -1.71
N ASP A 128 40.91 38.96 -1.27
CA ASP A 128 40.84 39.48 0.12
C ASP A 128 41.70 38.73 1.16
N ASP A 129 43.03 38.74 1.00
CA ASP A 129 44.05 38.43 2.05
C ASP A 129 43.90 37.06 2.77
N THR A 130 43.06 36.18 2.23
CA THR A 130 42.80 34.82 2.73
C THR A 130 43.38 33.82 1.73
N SER A 131 44.21 32.88 2.21
CA SER A 131 44.82 31.85 1.37
C SER A 131 43.74 31.05 0.60
N ALA A 132 43.97 30.75 -0.68
CA ALA A 132 43.08 29.87 -1.45
C ALA A 132 42.88 28.54 -0.70
N PHE A 133 41.62 28.14 -0.52
CA PHE A 133 41.26 26.89 0.15
C PHE A 133 40.28 26.09 -0.71
N VAL A 134 40.63 24.82 -0.92
CA VAL A 134 39.83 23.85 -1.65
C VAL A 134 39.73 22.59 -0.80
N PRO A 135 38.53 22.18 -0.36
CA PRO A 135 38.34 20.96 0.41
C PRO A 135 38.41 19.74 -0.53
N VAL A 136 39.62 19.22 -0.73
CA VAL A 136 39.92 18.19 -1.74
C VAL A 136 39.17 16.89 -1.44
N ILE A 137 39.06 16.47 -0.17
CA ILE A 137 38.31 15.25 0.20
C ILE A 137 36.83 15.46 -0.06
N ALA A 138 36.27 16.61 0.33
CA ALA A 138 34.88 16.92 0.09
C ALA A 138 34.53 16.92 -1.42
N VAL A 139 35.43 17.42 -2.27
CA VAL A 139 35.25 17.37 -3.73
C VAL A 139 35.35 15.94 -4.27
N HIS A 140 36.27 15.10 -3.79
CA HIS A 140 36.32 13.69 -4.17
C HIS A 140 35.02 12.96 -3.84
N VAL A 141 34.48 13.19 -2.65
CA VAL A 141 33.21 12.59 -2.24
C VAL A 141 32.08 13.08 -3.15
N ALA A 142 32.07 14.35 -3.59
CA ALA A 142 31.12 14.83 -4.58
C ALA A 142 31.19 14.04 -5.90
N VAL A 143 32.41 13.76 -6.38
CA VAL A 143 32.62 12.98 -7.61
C VAL A 143 32.15 11.53 -7.43
N LEU A 144 32.45 10.90 -6.28
CA LEU A 144 31.99 9.55 -5.97
C LEU A 144 30.46 9.48 -5.88
N LEU A 145 29.83 10.47 -5.24
CA LEU A 145 28.37 10.60 -5.19
C LEU A 145 27.78 10.77 -6.59
N SER A 146 28.40 11.57 -7.46
CA SER A 146 27.96 11.74 -8.85
C SER A 146 28.03 10.42 -9.64
N VAL A 147 29.10 9.64 -9.49
CA VAL A 147 29.21 8.31 -10.12
C VAL A 147 28.14 7.35 -9.58
N PHE A 148 27.90 7.38 -8.27
CA PHE A 148 26.81 6.62 -7.65
C PHE A 148 25.44 7.04 -8.18
N ASP A 149 25.20 8.34 -8.37
CA ASP A 149 23.95 8.89 -8.90
C ASP A 149 23.67 8.43 -10.33
N VAL A 150 24.70 8.21 -11.16
CA VAL A 150 24.50 7.58 -12.48
C VAL A 150 23.91 6.16 -12.33
N GLY A 151 24.38 5.37 -11.37
CA GLY A 151 23.80 4.06 -11.06
C GLY A 151 22.36 4.16 -10.56
N VAL A 152 22.07 5.13 -9.69
CA VAL A 152 20.71 5.41 -9.20
C VAL A 152 19.77 5.84 -10.33
N LEU A 153 20.27 6.59 -11.32
CA LEU A 153 19.50 6.97 -12.51
C LEU A 153 19.15 5.77 -13.38
N VAL A 154 20.11 4.87 -13.64
CA VAL A 154 19.85 3.62 -14.39
C VAL A 154 18.84 2.75 -13.64
N PHE A 155 18.99 2.63 -12.32
CA PHE A 155 18.02 1.96 -11.46
C PHE A 155 16.63 2.60 -11.56
N PHE A 156 16.53 3.92 -11.49
CA PHE A 156 15.26 4.66 -11.60
C PHE A 156 14.56 4.37 -12.92
N ILE A 157 15.28 4.39 -14.04
CA ILE A 157 14.72 4.09 -15.36
C ILE A 157 14.16 2.66 -15.38
N HIS A 158 14.92 1.68 -14.88
CA HIS A 158 14.47 0.29 -14.82
C HIS A 158 13.24 0.12 -13.90
N HIS A 159 13.27 0.76 -12.73
CA HIS A 159 12.18 0.72 -11.76
C HIS A 159 10.90 1.32 -12.32
N ILE A 160 10.97 2.53 -12.90
CA ILE A 160 9.81 3.17 -13.51
C ILE A 160 9.26 2.33 -14.66
N ALA A 161 10.12 1.84 -15.56
CA ALA A 161 9.69 0.99 -16.67
C ALA A 161 8.98 -0.28 -16.20
N GLY A 162 9.49 -0.95 -15.16
CA GLY A 162 8.87 -2.13 -14.56
C GLY A 162 7.58 -1.81 -13.79
N SER A 163 7.50 -0.64 -13.14
CA SER A 163 6.33 -0.21 -12.37
C SER A 163 5.11 0.10 -13.25
N VAL A 164 5.34 0.53 -14.49
CA VAL A 164 4.30 0.84 -15.48
C VAL A 164 3.67 -0.43 -16.06
N GLN A 165 4.35 -1.58 -15.95
CA GLN A 165 3.84 -2.83 -16.51
C GLN A 165 2.63 -3.32 -15.72
N ILE A 166 1.50 -3.51 -16.41
CA ILE A 166 0.19 -3.93 -15.88
C ILE A 166 0.30 -5.16 -14.97
N THR A 167 1.19 -6.08 -15.32
CA THR A 167 1.47 -7.31 -14.57
C THR A 167 1.96 -7.02 -13.15
N SER A 168 2.75 -5.97 -12.93
CA SER A 168 3.24 -5.60 -11.59
C SER A 168 2.14 -4.99 -10.70
N LEU A 169 1.13 -4.35 -11.32
CA LEU A 169 -0.01 -3.78 -10.60
C LEU A 169 -1.01 -4.88 -10.22
N GLN A 170 -1.32 -5.78 -11.15
CA GLN A 170 -2.16 -6.94 -10.89
C GLN A 170 -1.55 -7.83 -9.82
N ALA A 171 -0.24 -8.09 -9.87
CA ALA A 171 0.46 -8.86 -8.85
C ALA A 171 0.35 -8.22 -7.46
N ARG A 172 0.53 -6.89 -7.34
CA ARG A 172 0.36 -6.17 -6.07
C ARG A 172 -1.05 -6.26 -5.51
N VAL A 173 -2.07 -6.05 -6.35
CA VAL A 173 -3.48 -6.18 -5.92
C VAL A 173 -3.80 -7.62 -5.52
N LEU A 174 -3.23 -8.60 -6.22
CA LEU A 174 -3.37 -10.01 -5.87
C LEU A 174 -2.71 -10.34 -4.53
N ASP A 175 -1.55 -9.76 -4.24
CA ASP A 175 -0.87 -9.94 -2.96
C ASP A 175 -1.64 -9.28 -1.81
N ASP A 176 -2.21 -8.09 -2.03
CA ASP A 176 -3.12 -7.45 -1.06
C ASP A 176 -4.35 -8.34 -0.80
N LEU A 177 -4.95 -8.92 -1.86
CA LEU A 177 -6.08 -9.84 -1.76
C LEU A 177 -5.70 -11.13 -1.00
N ARG A 178 -4.53 -11.72 -1.26
CA ARG A 178 -4.03 -12.88 -0.51
C ARG A 178 -3.86 -12.56 0.97
N ALA A 179 -3.18 -11.45 1.26
CA ALA A 179 -2.89 -11.04 2.64
C ALA A 179 -4.17 -10.84 3.45
N VAL A 180 -5.20 -10.19 2.91
CA VAL A 180 -6.48 -10.03 3.62
C VAL A 180 -7.27 -11.33 3.70
N THR A 181 -7.18 -12.21 2.68
CA THR A 181 -7.84 -13.51 2.70
C THR A 181 -7.28 -14.41 3.80
N ASP A 182 -5.96 -14.42 4.00
CA ASP A 182 -5.31 -15.21 5.07
C ASP A 182 -5.74 -14.78 6.48
N VAL A 183 -6.07 -13.49 6.65
CA VAL A 183 -6.57 -12.95 7.92
C VAL A 183 -8.05 -13.29 8.15
N VAL A 184 -8.86 -13.21 7.09
CA VAL A 184 -10.33 -13.35 7.18
C VAL A 184 -10.78 -14.83 7.12
N TYR A 185 -10.06 -15.65 6.36
CA TYR A 185 -10.35 -17.05 6.07
C TYR A 185 -9.11 -17.94 6.33
N PRO A 186 -8.65 -18.03 7.58
CA PRO A 186 -7.46 -18.80 7.90
C PRO A 186 -7.64 -20.29 7.58
N THR A 187 -6.62 -20.90 6.96
CA THR A 187 -6.67 -22.29 6.50
C THR A 187 -6.58 -23.31 7.65
N SER A 188 -6.07 -22.87 8.81
CA SER A 188 -6.09 -23.61 10.07
C SER A 188 -6.71 -22.71 11.14
N PRO A 189 -7.72 -23.16 11.90
CA PRO A 189 -8.16 -22.41 13.07
C PRO A 189 -6.97 -22.31 14.03
N ALA A 190 -6.64 -21.09 14.46
CA ALA A 190 -5.88 -20.92 15.69
C ALA A 190 -6.85 -21.19 16.86
N ASP A 191 -6.33 -21.64 18.01
CA ASP A 191 -7.16 -21.98 19.19
C ASP A 191 -8.07 -20.82 19.66
N ASP A 192 -7.74 -19.59 19.26
CA ASP A 192 -8.39 -18.34 19.63
C ASP A 192 -9.38 -17.77 18.58
N VAL A 193 -9.68 -18.49 17.50
CA VAL A 193 -10.71 -18.12 16.51
C VAL A 193 -11.72 -19.24 16.27
N SER A 194 -13.00 -18.89 16.11
CA SER A 194 -14.07 -19.84 15.80
C SER A 194 -14.74 -19.53 14.46
N GLN A 195 -15.09 -20.58 13.72
CA GLN A 195 -15.89 -20.54 12.49
C GLN A 195 -17.35 -20.93 12.74
N GLU A 196 -17.63 -21.70 13.80
CA GLU A 196 -18.95 -22.25 14.12
C GLU A 196 -19.76 -21.36 15.08
N ALA A 197 -19.14 -20.34 15.68
CA ALA A 197 -19.79 -19.38 16.57
C ALA A 197 -20.73 -18.43 15.80
N ARG A 198 -21.74 -18.98 15.13
CA ARG A 198 -22.85 -18.22 14.55
C ARG A 198 -23.82 -17.85 15.68
N VAL A 199 -23.50 -16.81 16.43
CA VAL A 199 -24.53 -16.10 17.17
C VAL A 199 -25.35 -15.33 16.14
N ARG A 200 -26.69 -15.45 16.18
CA ARG A 200 -27.59 -14.61 15.37
C ARG A 200 -27.15 -13.17 15.54
N SER A 201 -26.72 -12.53 14.46
CA SER A 201 -26.33 -11.13 14.49
C SER A 201 -27.47 -10.32 15.10
N SER A 202 -27.14 -9.38 15.99
CA SER A 202 -28.11 -8.44 16.55
C SER A 202 -28.73 -7.54 15.48
N ALA A 203 -28.24 -7.58 14.24
CA ALA A 203 -28.80 -6.85 13.10
C ALA A 203 -30.23 -7.30 12.74
N ASP A 204 -30.61 -8.55 13.05
CA ASP A 204 -31.90 -9.14 12.63
C ASP A 204 -32.90 -9.34 13.79
N GLY A 205 -32.61 -8.84 15.01
CA GLY A 205 -33.48 -9.03 16.17
C GLY A 205 -33.39 -7.92 17.23
N PRO A 206 -34.33 -7.89 18.21
CA PRO A 206 -34.24 -6.97 19.33
C PRO A 206 -32.97 -7.26 20.13
N LEU A 207 -32.21 -6.21 20.42
CA LEU A 207 -31.07 -6.28 21.33
C LEU A 207 -31.51 -6.82 22.70
N PRO A 208 -30.70 -7.65 23.37
CA PRO A 208 -30.93 -7.99 24.78
C PRO A 208 -31.10 -6.72 25.62
N ALA A 209 -31.93 -6.78 26.66
CA ALA A 209 -32.32 -5.59 27.45
C ALA A 209 -31.12 -4.80 28.01
N ASP A 210 -30.00 -5.48 28.28
CA ASP A 210 -28.80 -4.88 28.86
C ASP A 210 -27.77 -4.45 27.80
N ALA A 211 -27.99 -4.75 26.52
CA ALA A 211 -27.04 -4.49 25.47
C ALA A 211 -26.91 -3.00 25.14
N ALA A 212 -25.68 -2.54 24.85
CA ALA A 212 -25.40 -1.15 24.53
C ALA A 212 -24.67 -0.99 23.20
N VAL A 213 -25.00 0.10 22.50
CA VAL A 213 -24.42 0.44 21.19
C VAL A 213 -23.26 1.42 21.36
N VAL A 214 -22.07 1.03 20.90
CA VAL A 214 -20.93 1.94 20.74
C VAL A 214 -21.09 2.66 19.42
N ARG A 215 -21.28 3.99 19.47
CA ARG A 215 -21.55 4.83 18.30
C ARG A 215 -20.29 5.54 17.78
N ALA A 216 -20.28 5.80 16.48
CA ALA A 216 -19.27 6.59 15.78
C ALA A 216 -19.33 8.06 16.23
N ASP A 217 -18.16 8.68 16.33
CA ASP A 217 -17.98 10.11 16.66
C ASP A 217 -17.44 10.95 15.51
N ALA A 218 -17.24 10.34 14.33
CA ALA A 218 -16.84 11.01 13.10
C ALA A 218 -17.38 10.26 11.87
N ASP A 219 -17.38 10.93 10.73
CA ASP A 219 -17.75 10.35 9.45
C ASP A 219 -16.53 9.71 8.77
N GLY A 220 -16.76 8.62 8.03
CA GLY A 220 -15.76 8.02 7.18
C GLY A 220 -15.95 6.53 6.92
N TYR A 221 -15.04 5.96 6.14
CA TYR A 221 -14.93 4.52 5.95
C TYR A 221 -14.22 3.88 7.14
N VAL A 222 -14.73 2.77 7.63
CA VAL A 222 -14.00 1.88 8.53
C VAL A 222 -12.82 1.29 7.75
N GLN A 223 -11.60 1.73 8.08
CA GLN A 223 -10.39 1.25 7.44
C GLN A 223 -9.84 0.02 8.16
N THR A 224 -9.78 0.08 9.49
CA THR A 224 -9.32 -1.04 10.32
C THR A 224 -10.13 -1.16 11.60
N VAL A 225 -10.26 -2.39 12.07
CA VAL A 225 -10.75 -2.76 13.40
C VAL A 225 -9.66 -3.56 14.10
N ALA A 226 -9.20 -3.07 15.24
CA ALA A 226 -8.21 -3.74 16.07
C ALA A 226 -8.88 -4.84 16.90
N PHE A 227 -9.19 -5.98 16.25
CA PHE A 227 -9.91 -7.10 16.87
C PHE A 227 -9.27 -7.59 18.17
N GLU A 228 -7.95 -7.60 18.27
CA GLU A 228 -7.27 -7.96 19.53
C GLU A 228 -7.31 -6.91 20.63
N ALA A 229 -7.47 -5.64 20.26
CA ALA A 229 -7.79 -4.63 21.27
C ALA A 229 -9.22 -4.84 21.78
N LEU A 230 -10.17 -5.13 20.89
CA LEU A 230 -11.55 -5.45 21.27
C LEU A 230 -11.61 -6.69 22.16
N ARG A 231 -10.92 -7.77 21.81
CA ARG A 231 -10.87 -9.01 22.62
C ARG A 231 -10.39 -8.74 24.03
N ARG A 232 -9.27 -8.03 24.18
CA ARG A 232 -8.72 -7.71 25.50
C ARG A 232 -9.68 -6.89 26.36
N VAL A 233 -10.35 -5.90 25.76
CA VAL A 233 -11.35 -5.08 26.47
C VAL A 233 -12.57 -5.92 26.84
N ALA A 234 -13.06 -6.75 25.92
CA ALA A 234 -14.18 -7.66 26.12
C ALA A 234 -13.93 -8.63 27.29
N VAL A 235 -12.78 -9.30 27.30
CA VAL A 235 -12.39 -10.25 28.36
C VAL A 235 -12.19 -9.55 29.70
N ARG A 236 -11.52 -8.38 29.72
CA ARG A 236 -11.28 -7.60 30.95
C ARG A 236 -12.60 -7.22 31.65
N ASP A 237 -13.58 -6.79 30.85
CA ASP A 237 -14.83 -6.23 31.37
C ASP A 237 -15.98 -7.26 31.40
N GLY A 238 -15.72 -8.52 31.02
CA GLY A 238 -16.72 -9.59 30.97
C GLY A 238 -17.84 -9.36 29.95
N LEU A 239 -17.51 -8.73 28.82
CA LEU A 239 -18.44 -8.36 27.75
C LEU A 239 -18.27 -9.30 26.54
N VAL A 240 -19.34 -9.43 25.77
CA VAL A 240 -19.28 -9.90 24.38
C VAL A 240 -19.48 -8.69 23.47
N VAL A 241 -18.58 -8.49 22.51
CA VAL A 241 -18.59 -7.35 21.58
C VAL A 241 -18.91 -7.83 20.17
N GLU A 242 -20.06 -7.47 19.62
CA GLU A 242 -20.39 -7.68 18.21
C GLU A 242 -19.94 -6.47 17.38
N VAL A 243 -19.07 -6.69 16.41
CA VAL A 243 -18.63 -5.66 15.46
C VAL A 243 -19.70 -5.47 14.38
N VAL A 244 -20.37 -4.32 14.40
CA VAL A 244 -21.46 -4.00 13.46
C VAL A 244 -20.93 -3.26 12.23
N ALA A 245 -19.94 -2.38 12.42
CA ALA A 245 -19.29 -1.67 11.34
C ALA A 245 -17.99 -2.38 10.95
N MET A 246 -18.11 -3.37 10.07
CA MET A 246 -16.97 -4.09 9.50
C MET A 246 -16.13 -3.17 8.58
N PRO A 247 -14.82 -3.45 8.40
CA PRO A 247 -13.99 -2.73 7.45
C PRO A 247 -14.63 -2.63 6.06
N GLY A 248 -14.55 -1.45 5.46
CA GLY A 248 -15.20 -1.13 4.19
C GLY A 248 -16.52 -0.38 4.31
N ARG A 249 -17.21 -0.46 5.45
CA ARG A 249 -18.47 0.26 5.68
C ARG A 249 -18.22 1.75 5.82
N TYR A 250 -19.06 2.57 5.19
CA TYR A 250 -19.11 4.01 5.48
C TYR A 250 -20.06 4.25 6.66
N VAL A 251 -19.61 5.03 7.63
CA VAL A 251 -20.38 5.41 8.82
C VAL A 251 -20.41 6.92 8.97
N ILE A 252 -21.48 7.43 9.58
CA ILE A 252 -21.61 8.83 10.00
C ILE A 252 -21.69 8.94 11.52
N VAL A 253 -21.50 10.14 12.06
CA VAL A 253 -21.68 10.41 13.50
C VAL A 253 -23.01 9.84 14.00
N GLY A 254 -22.95 9.01 15.04
CA GLY A 254 -24.12 8.36 15.63
C GLY A 254 -24.40 6.94 15.11
N ASP A 255 -23.80 6.52 13.99
CA ASP A 255 -23.96 5.14 13.49
C ASP A 255 -23.35 4.11 14.46
N PRO A 256 -23.90 2.88 14.52
CA PRO A 256 -23.37 1.81 15.34
C PRO A 256 -22.01 1.32 14.80
N LEU A 257 -20.98 1.34 15.64
CA LEU A 257 -19.70 0.69 15.39
C LEU A 257 -19.68 -0.75 15.91
N ALA A 258 -20.16 -0.92 17.15
CA ALA A 258 -20.23 -2.21 17.82
C ALA A 258 -21.42 -2.25 18.78
N VAL A 259 -21.86 -3.46 19.10
CA VAL A 259 -22.86 -3.76 20.13
C VAL A 259 -22.16 -4.55 21.23
N THR A 260 -22.47 -4.24 22.48
CA THR A 260 -21.94 -4.91 23.67
C THR A 260 -23.06 -5.66 24.38
N SER A 261 -22.78 -6.83 24.93
CA SER A 261 -23.78 -7.67 25.62
C SER A 261 -24.38 -7.06 26.88
N ALA A 262 -23.65 -6.11 27.50
CA ALA A 262 -24.08 -5.35 28.67
C ALA A 262 -23.59 -3.90 28.53
N SER A 263 -24.19 -2.97 29.28
CA SER A 263 -23.82 -1.55 29.26
C SER A 263 -22.40 -1.32 29.81
N PRO A 264 -21.42 -0.93 28.96
CA PRO A 264 -20.05 -0.75 29.39
C PRO A 264 -19.85 0.60 30.09
N GLY A 265 -18.80 0.70 30.91
CA GLY A 265 -18.37 1.97 31.51
C GLY A 265 -17.90 2.97 30.45
N SER A 266 -17.90 4.27 30.79
CA SER A 266 -17.53 5.34 29.84
C SER A 266 -16.09 5.22 29.29
N ASP A 267 -15.16 4.67 30.08
CA ASP A 267 -13.79 4.40 29.66
C ASP A 267 -13.72 3.27 28.64
N THR A 268 -14.42 2.17 28.90
CA THR A 268 -14.59 1.04 27.98
C THR A 268 -15.20 1.49 26.64
N VAL A 269 -16.23 2.35 26.66
CA VAL A 269 -16.81 2.92 25.41
C VAL A 269 -15.74 3.66 24.59
N ARG A 270 -14.88 4.46 25.24
CA ARG A 270 -13.78 5.16 24.56
C ARG A 270 -12.75 4.20 23.98
N GLU A 271 -12.41 3.14 24.69
CA GLU A 271 -11.46 2.12 24.21
C GLU A 271 -12.03 1.34 23.03
N LEU A 272 -13.28 0.88 23.13
CA LEU A 272 -13.98 0.19 22.03
C LEU A 272 -14.07 1.07 20.79
N ARG A 273 -14.38 2.36 20.95
CA ARG A 273 -14.39 3.30 19.81
C ARG A 273 -13.02 3.49 19.19
N ARG A 274 -11.96 3.62 20.01
CA ARG A 274 -10.57 3.80 19.55
C ARG A 274 -10.01 2.56 18.84
N ALA A 275 -10.62 1.40 19.03
CA ALA A 275 -10.26 0.19 18.30
C ALA A 275 -10.70 0.23 16.82
N THR A 276 -11.59 1.16 16.45
CA THR A 276 -12.04 1.36 15.07
C THR A 276 -11.38 2.60 14.46
N THR A 277 -10.66 2.43 13.35
CA THR A 277 -10.05 3.55 12.63
C THR A 277 -10.92 3.96 11.45
N LEU A 278 -11.35 5.22 11.44
CA LEU A 278 -12.08 5.82 10.32
C LEU A 278 -11.14 6.62 9.41
N GLY A 279 -11.42 6.62 8.12
CA GLY A 279 -10.70 7.42 7.14
C GLY A 279 -11.50 7.78 5.89
N PRO A 280 -10.98 8.65 5.03
CA PRO A 280 -11.73 9.21 3.91
C PRO A 280 -11.93 8.26 2.73
N ALA A 281 -11.33 7.06 2.74
CA ALA A 281 -11.45 6.06 1.69
C ALA A 281 -11.29 4.63 2.25
N ARG A 282 -11.88 3.64 1.57
CA ARG A 282 -11.64 2.21 1.83
C ARG A 282 -10.17 1.85 1.61
N THR A 283 -9.72 0.81 2.31
CA THR A 283 -8.36 0.26 2.22
C THR A 283 -8.44 -1.26 2.13
N PRO A 284 -7.56 -1.93 1.36
CA PRO A 284 -7.62 -3.39 1.21
C PRO A 284 -7.19 -4.17 2.46
N HIS A 285 -6.55 -3.51 3.43
CA HIS A 285 -5.90 -4.14 4.58
C HIS A 285 -6.76 -5.13 5.38
N GLN A 286 -8.06 -4.85 5.55
CA GLN A 286 -9.00 -5.71 6.25
C GLN A 286 -10.34 -5.83 5.51
N ASP A 287 -10.37 -5.50 4.22
CA ASP A 287 -11.58 -5.48 3.40
C ASP A 287 -11.39 -6.35 2.17
N VAL A 288 -11.67 -7.65 2.32
CA VAL A 288 -11.52 -8.65 1.24
C VAL A 288 -12.40 -8.35 0.04
N GLY A 289 -13.61 -7.81 0.27
CA GLY A 289 -14.51 -7.38 -0.79
C GLY A 289 -13.90 -6.24 -1.61
N PHE A 290 -13.25 -5.27 -0.95
CA PHE A 290 -12.55 -4.20 -1.64
C PHE A 290 -11.30 -4.68 -2.37
N ALA A 291 -10.50 -5.54 -1.77
CA ALA A 291 -9.31 -6.10 -2.42
C ALA A 291 -9.69 -6.87 -3.69
N LEU A 292 -10.75 -7.69 -3.65
CA LEU A 292 -11.29 -8.37 -4.82
C LEU A 292 -11.86 -7.37 -5.84
N GLN A 293 -12.62 -6.38 -5.37
CA GLN A 293 -13.17 -5.33 -6.22
C GLN A 293 -12.06 -4.58 -6.98
N GLN A 294 -10.90 -4.31 -6.37
CA GLN A 294 -9.78 -3.65 -7.05
C GLN A 294 -9.26 -4.50 -8.23
N LEU A 295 -9.18 -5.82 -8.06
CA LEU A 295 -8.78 -6.73 -9.14
C LEU A 295 -9.82 -6.75 -10.28
N VAL A 296 -11.10 -6.79 -9.92
CA VAL A 296 -12.20 -6.72 -10.88
C VAL A 296 -12.28 -5.36 -11.58
N GLU A 297 -12.01 -4.25 -10.88
CA GLU A 297 -11.93 -2.91 -11.47
C GLU A 297 -10.82 -2.83 -12.52
N ILE A 298 -9.68 -3.49 -12.31
CA ILE A 298 -8.62 -3.59 -13.33
C ILE A 298 -9.13 -4.34 -14.56
N ALA A 299 -9.86 -5.44 -14.37
CA ALA A 299 -10.45 -6.20 -15.46
C ALA A 299 -11.44 -5.35 -16.28
N VAL A 300 -12.40 -4.71 -15.60
CA VAL A 300 -13.42 -3.85 -16.24
C VAL A 300 -12.78 -2.66 -16.96
N ARG A 301 -11.75 -2.02 -16.38
CA ARG A 301 -11.05 -0.90 -17.04
C ARG A 301 -10.26 -1.34 -18.26
N GLY A 302 -9.69 -2.54 -18.26
CA GLY A 302 -9.08 -3.12 -19.47
C GLY A 302 -10.08 -3.15 -20.64
N LEU A 303 -11.36 -3.37 -20.36
CA LEU A 303 -12.45 -3.42 -21.35
C LEU A 303 -13.03 -2.05 -21.72
N ALA A 304 -12.64 -0.97 -21.03
CA ALA A 304 -13.13 0.37 -21.34
C ALA A 304 -12.71 0.79 -22.75
N SER A 305 -13.58 1.55 -23.44
CA SER A 305 -13.45 1.92 -24.85
C SER A 305 -12.13 2.58 -25.25
N GLY A 306 -11.40 3.17 -24.30
CA GLY A 306 -10.09 3.77 -24.54
C GLY A 306 -8.92 2.77 -24.60
N SER A 307 -8.98 1.66 -23.86
CA SER A 307 -7.94 0.63 -23.85
C SER A 307 -8.33 -0.58 -24.70
N ASN A 308 -9.56 -1.08 -24.50
CA ASN A 308 -10.11 -2.29 -25.12
C ASN A 308 -9.09 -3.46 -25.18
N ASP A 309 -8.42 -3.71 -24.06
CA ASP A 309 -7.48 -4.82 -23.87
C ASP A 309 -8.15 -5.95 -23.08
N PRO A 310 -8.78 -6.92 -23.76
CA PRO A 310 -9.41 -8.06 -23.10
C PRO A 310 -8.42 -8.97 -22.39
N TYR A 311 -7.13 -8.98 -22.76
CA TYR A 311 -6.14 -9.84 -22.13
C TYR A 311 -5.80 -9.38 -20.71
N THR A 312 -5.86 -8.08 -20.43
CA THR A 312 -5.78 -7.56 -19.05
C THR A 312 -6.90 -8.13 -18.18
N ALA A 313 -8.12 -8.20 -18.70
CA ALA A 313 -9.26 -8.77 -17.99
C ALA A 313 -9.16 -10.30 -17.82
N VAL A 314 -8.73 -11.01 -18.87
CA VAL A 314 -8.46 -12.46 -18.80
C VAL A 314 -7.40 -12.76 -17.73
N SER A 315 -6.28 -12.02 -17.74
CA SER A 315 -5.22 -12.16 -16.75
C SER A 315 -5.72 -11.94 -15.32
N ALA A 316 -6.54 -10.91 -15.09
CA ALA A 316 -7.11 -10.63 -13.76
C ALA A 316 -8.03 -11.77 -13.26
N LEU A 317 -8.83 -12.38 -14.14
CA LEU A 317 -9.66 -13.54 -13.81
C LEU A 317 -8.83 -14.81 -13.56
N ASP A 318 -7.81 -15.07 -14.38
CA ASP A 318 -6.92 -16.20 -14.19
C ASP A 318 -6.10 -16.06 -12.89
N MET A 319 -5.69 -14.84 -12.53
CA MET A 319 -5.01 -14.53 -11.27
C MET A 319 -5.95 -14.66 -10.06
N SER A 320 -7.20 -14.20 -10.16
CA SER A 320 -8.18 -14.30 -9.06
C SER A 320 -8.46 -15.76 -8.69
N ALA A 321 -8.40 -16.68 -9.67
CA ALA A 321 -8.53 -18.11 -9.45
C ALA A 321 -7.54 -18.62 -8.37
N GLY A 322 -6.33 -18.07 -8.32
CA GLY A 322 -5.31 -18.46 -7.34
C GLY A 322 -5.68 -18.17 -5.89
N VAL A 323 -6.62 -17.27 -5.64
CA VAL A 323 -7.16 -16.98 -4.30
C VAL A 323 -8.55 -17.61 -4.12
N LEU A 324 -9.42 -17.44 -5.12
CA LEU A 324 -10.82 -17.86 -5.02
C LEU A 324 -10.98 -19.38 -5.01
N VAL A 325 -10.17 -20.15 -5.72
CA VAL A 325 -10.28 -21.63 -5.75
C VAL A 325 -9.95 -22.25 -4.39
N PRO A 326 -8.81 -21.93 -3.74
CA PRO A 326 -8.55 -22.37 -2.37
C PRO A 326 -9.64 -21.92 -1.38
N LEU A 327 -10.08 -20.67 -1.52
CA LEU A 327 -11.10 -20.09 -0.66
C LEU A 327 -12.47 -20.77 -0.84
N TRP A 328 -12.87 -21.10 -2.06
CA TRP A 328 -14.13 -21.80 -2.35
C TRP A 328 -14.17 -23.20 -1.73
N ARG A 329 -13.02 -23.89 -1.70
CA ARG A 329 -12.90 -25.25 -1.19
C ARG A 329 -13.15 -25.34 0.31
N ARG A 330 -12.65 -24.38 1.11
CA ARG A 330 -12.58 -24.49 2.59
C ARG A 330 -12.77 -23.19 3.36
N GLY A 331 -12.98 -22.06 2.67
CA GLY A 331 -13.10 -20.75 3.28
C GLY A 331 -14.43 -20.57 3.97
N GLU A 332 -14.49 -20.92 5.26
CA GLU A 332 -15.46 -20.32 6.15
C GLU A 332 -14.81 -19.12 6.83
N PRO A 333 -15.48 -17.95 6.87
CA PRO A 333 -14.92 -16.81 7.54
C PRO A 333 -14.82 -17.06 9.04
N VAL A 334 -13.86 -16.40 9.69
CA VAL A 334 -13.89 -16.26 11.14
C VAL A 334 -15.21 -15.61 11.56
N THR A 335 -15.93 -16.18 12.52
CA THR A 335 -17.19 -15.62 13.04
C THR A 335 -17.01 -15.06 14.45
N ALA A 336 -16.00 -15.51 15.19
CA ALA A 336 -15.68 -14.97 16.49
C ALA A 336 -14.19 -15.09 16.86
N LEU A 337 -13.72 -14.19 17.73
CA LEU A 337 -12.53 -14.36 18.54
C LEU A 337 -12.94 -14.87 19.92
N LEU A 338 -12.23 -15.87 20.42
CA LEU A 338 -12.52 -16.56 21.67
C LEU A 338 -11.71 -15.99 22.84
N ASP A 339 -12.24 -16.08 24.06
CA ASP A 339 -11.51 -15.82 25.29
C ASP A 339 -10.61 -17.01 25.69
N ASP A 340 -9.84 -16.84 26.77
CA ASP A 340 -8.92 -17.86 27.29
C ASP A 340 -9.63 -19.16 27.75
N ARG A 341 -10.97 -19.16 27.82
CA ARG A 341 -11.82 -20.31 28.19
C ARG A 341 -12.56 -20.90 26.98
N GLY A 342 -12.32 -20.40 25.78
CA GLY A 342 -12.97 -20.84 24.54
C GLY A 342 -14.38 -20.28 24.34
N ALA A 343 -14.83 -19.28 25.11
CA ALA A 343 -16.11 -18.62 24.94
C ALA A 343 -15.98 -17.41 23.98
N PRO A 344 -17.01 -17.06 23.19
CA PRO A 344 -16.94 -15.91 22.28
C PRO A 344 -16.77 -14.57 23.02
N ALA A 345 -15.71 -13.83 22.69
CA ALA A 345 -15.45 -12.49 23.23
C ALA A 345 -15.77 -11.39 22.21
N VAL A 346 -15.42 -11.61 20.94
CA VAL A 346 -15.72 -10.67 19.85
C VAL A 346 -16.41 -11.42 18.72
N LEU A 347 -17.59 -10.97 18.31
CA LEU A 347 -18.33 -11.50 17.18
C LEU A 347 -18.08 -10.62 15.96
N VAL A 348 -17.81 -11.24 14.82
CA VAL A 348 -17.51 -10.56 13.54
C VAL A 348 -18.33 -11.18 12.41
N THR A 349 -18.64 -10.39 11.39
CA THR A 349 -19.41 -10.85 10.23
C THR A 349 -18.71 -10.46 8.95
N TRP A 350 -17.78 -11.30 8.51
CA TRP A 350 -17.14 -11.15 7.20
C TRP A 350 -18.08 -11.57 6.07
N PRO A 351 -17.86 -11.07 4.84
CA PRO A 351 -18.62 -11.53 3.68
C PRO A 351 -18.44 -13.05 3.50
N SER A 352 -19.49 -13.72 3.03
CA SER A 352 -19.35 -15.12 2.66
C SER A 352 -18.57 -15.25 1.35
N VAL A 353 -17.92 -16.39 1.14
CA VAL A 353 -17.16 -16.62 -0.10
C VAL A 353 -18.08 -16.62 -1.32
N GLU A 354 -19.31 -17.10 -1.15
CA GLU A 354 -20.38 -17.04 -2.16
C GLU A 354 -20.66 -15.60 -2.58
N ALA A 355 -20.84 -14.69 -1.62
CA ALA A 355 -21.08 -13.28 -1.92
C ALA A 355 -19.92 -12.62 -2.69
N LEU A 356 -18.67 -12.99 -2.37
CA LEU A 356 -17.49 -12.50 -3.10
C LEU A 356 -17.47 -13.00 -4.55
N VAL A 357 -17.72 -14.30 -4.75
CA VAL A 357 -17.73 -14.92 -6.08
C VAL A 357 -18.91 -14.42 -6.93
N ASP A 358 -20.10 -14.29 -6.33
CA ASP A 358 -21.28 -13.73 -6.99
C ASP A 358 -20.99 -12.30 -7.46
N SER A 359 -20.41 -11.46 -6.60
CA SER A 359 -20.05 -10.09 -6.96
C SER A 359 -19.09 -10.02 -8.14
N LEU A 360 -18.10 -10.93 -8.23
CA LEU A 360 -17.18 -11.00 -9.35
C LEU A 360 -17.92 -11.35 -10.65
N PHE A 361 -18.71 -12.42 -10.66
CA PHE A 361 -19.40 -12.87 -11.87
C PHE A 361 -20.49 -11.90 -12.31
N HIS A 362 -21.21 -11.27 -11.39
CA HIS A 362 -22.12 -10.19 -11.72
C HIS A 362 -21.40 -9.05 -12.45
N THR A 363 -20.24 -8.64 -11.95
CA THR A 363 -19.47 -7.56 -12.58
C THR A 363 -18.99 -7.95 -13.97
N VAL A 364 -18.47 -9.17 -14.17
CA VAL A 364 -18.06 -9.64 -15.50
C VAL A 364 -19.25 -9.65 -16.46
N ARG A 365 -20.40 -10.18 -16.05
CA ARG A 365 -21.61 -10.22 -16.89
C ARG A 365 -22.12 -8.82 -17.26
N THR A 366 -21.96 -7.84 -16.38
CA THR A 366 -22.39 -6.47 -16.65
C THR A 366 -21.44 -5.73 -17.61
N TYR A 367 -20.13 -5.94 -17.49
CA TYR A 367 -19.14 -5.12 -18.20
C TYR A 367 -18.42 -5.82 -19.35
N ALA A 368 -18.53 -7.14 -19.48
CA ALA A 368 -17.88 -7.93 -20.53
C ALA A 368 -18.85 -8.73 -21.44
N PRO A 369 -20.12 -8.31 -21.67
CA PRO A 369 -21.07 -9.13 -22.43
C PRO A 369 -20.59 -9.39 -23.87
N ASP A 370 -19.92 -8.41 -24.49
CA ASP A 370 -19.47 -8.50 -25.90
C ASP A 370 -17.98 -8.91 -26.02
N GLN A 371 -17.41 -9.56 -24.99
CA GLN A 371 -15.98 -9.85 -24.91
C GLN A 371 -15.73 -11.36 -24.79
N PRO A 372 -15.73 -12.13 -25.90
CA PRO A 372 -15.69 -13.58 -25.89
C PRO A 372 -14.49 -14.17 -25.12
N ALA A 373 -13.32 -13.54 -25.22
CA ALA A 373 -12.13 -13.97 -24.49
C ALA A 373 -12.30 -13.90 -22.97
N VAL A 374 -12.97 -12.85 -22.48
CA VAL A 374 -13.23 -12.62 -21.05
C VAL A 374 -14.31 -13.56 -20.55
N LEU A 375 -15.40 -13.74 -21.31
CA LEU A 375 -16.45 -14.70 -20.99
C LEU A 375 -15.90 -16.12 -20.91
N ALA A 376 -15.04 -16.52 -21.85
CA ALA A 376 -14.36 -17.81 -21.82
C ALA A 376 -13.45 -17.95 -20.58
N ALA A 377 -12.75 -16.90 -20.16
CA ALA A 377 -11.95 -16.92 -18.93
C ALA A 377 -12.81 -17.03 -17.67
N ALA A 378 -13.95 -16.34 -17.62
CA ALA A 378 -14.90 -16.47 -16.53
C ALA A 378 -15.51 -17.87 -16.45
N LEU A 379 -15.83 -18.50 -17.60
CA LEU A 379 -16.29 -19.88 -17.65
C LEU A 379 -15.22 -20.87 -17.13
N ARG A 380 -13.95 -20.70 -17.51
CA ARG A 380 -12.86 -21.50 -16.93
C ARG A 380 -12.76 -21.34 -15.41
N LEU A 381 -13.00 -20.14 -14.89
CA LEU A 381 -13.04 -19.91 -13.45
C LEU A 381 -14.23 -20.62 -12.80
N VAL A 382 -15.43 -20.60 -13.40
CA VAL A 382 -16.59 -21.37 -12.93
C VAL A 382 -16.25 -22.86 -12.87
N GLU A 383 -15.68 -23.42 -13.94
CA GLU A 383 -15.30 -24.84 -14.01
C GLU A 383 -14.32 -25.22 -12.90
N ARG A 384 -13.27 -24.41 -12.67
CA ARG A 384 -12.31 -24.64 -11.59
C ARG A 384 -12.93 -24.59 -10.19
N LEU A 385 -13.90 -23.69 -9.98
CA LEU A 385 -14.60 -23.58 -8.69
C LEU A 385 -15.56 -24.75 -8.49
N ASP A 386 -16.28 -25.18 -9.53
CA ASP A 386 -17.17 -26.35 -9.49
C ASP A 386 -16.38 -27.65 -9.23
N GLU A 387 -15.20 -27.82 -9.83
CA GLU A 387 -14.32 -28.98 -9.60
C GLU A 387 -13.91 -29.16 -8.14
N VAL A 388 -13.74 -28.07 -7.38
CA VAL A 388 -13.32 -28.10 -5.98
C VAL A 388 -14.47 -27.83 -5.00
N ALA A 389 -15.70 -27.69 -5.50
CA ALA A 389 -16.84 -27.28 -4.69
C ALA A 389 -17.16 -28.32 -3.60
N PRO A 390 -17.20 -27.92 -2.31
CA PRO A 390 -17.73 -28.79 -1.26
C PRO A 390 -19.24 -29.01 -1.46
N SER A 391 -19.79 -30.06 -0.84
CA SER A 391 -21.22 -30.42 -0.97
C SER A 391 -22.16 -29.25 -0.63
N ALA A 392 -21.78 -28.38 0.30
CA ALA A 392 -22.56 -27.19 0.69
C ALA A 392 -22.67 -26.13 -0.44
N ARG A 393 -21.75 -26.16 -1.41
CA ARG A 393 -21.67 -25.22 -2.54
C ARG A 393 -22.01 -25.85 -3.89
N ALA A 394 -22.39 -27.14 -3.90
CA ALA A 394 -22.74 -27.83 -5.13
C ALA A 394 -23.90 -27.12 -5.85
N GLY A 395 -23.73 -26.88 -7.16
CA GLY A 395 -24.75 -26.24 -8.00
C GLY A 395 -24.86 -24.72 -7.85
N ARG A 396 -24.12 -24.08 -6.93
CA ARG A 396 -24.19 -22.62 -6.70
C ARG A 396 -23.75 -21.79 -7.91
N LEU A 397 -22.92 -22.33 -8.79
CA LEU A 397 -22.39 -21.61 -9.96
C LEU A 397 -23.13 -21.92 -11.25
N VAL A 398 -24.16 -22.78 -11.22
CA VAL A 398 -24.90 -23.20 -12.43
C VAL A 398 -25.53 -22.00 -13.14
N ASP A 399 -26.12 -21.07 -12.39
CA ASP A 399 -26.76 -19.88 -12.95
C ASP A 399 -25.73 -18.95 -13.60
N HIS A 400 -24.56 -18.76 -12.96
CA HIS A 400 -23.47 -17.97 -13.53
C HIS A 400 -22.90 -18.64 -14.79
N GLY A 401 -22.63 -19.95 -14.74
CA GLY A 401 -22.12 -20.70 -15.88
C GLY A 401 -23.08 -20.70 -17.06
N THR A 402 -24.39 -20.84 -16.82
CA THR A 402 -25.42 -20.78 -17.87
C THR A 402 -25.47 -19.40 -18.50
N ALA A 403 -25.57 -18.35 -17.69
CA ALA A 403 -25.63 -16.98 -18.19
C ALA A 403 -24.38 -16.57 -18.98
N LEU A 404 -23.20 -17.04 -18.59
CA LEU A 404 -21.95 -16.79 -19.33
C LEU A 404 -21.91 -17.54 -20.65
N ARG A 405 -22.41 -18.78 -20.72
CA ARG A 405 -22.51 -19.55 -21.98
C ARG A 405 -23.51 -18.91 -22.94
N ASP A 406 -24.66 -18.47 -22.42
CA ASP A 406 -25.68 -17.79 -23.23
C ASP A 406 -25.12 -16.49 -23.82
N ALA A 407 -24.38 -15.71 -23.01
CA ALA A 407 -23.71 -14.49 -23.48
C ALA A 407 -22.60 -14.76 -24.51
N LEU A 408 -21.96 -15.94 -24.49
CA LEU A 408 -20.93 -16.32 -25.47
C LEU A 408 -21.54 -16.80 -26.79
N ALA A 409 -22.78 -17.28 -26.76
CA ALA A 409 -23.49 -17.86 -27.91
C ALA A 409 -24.33 -16.85 -28.70
N GLY A 410 -24.78 -15.76 -28.04
CA GLY A 410 -25.41 -14.60 -28.68
C GLY A 410 -24.39 -13.67 -29.30
#